data_AF-A0A067K347-F1
#
_entry.id   AF-A0A067K347-F1
#
_cell.length_a   1.000
_cell.length_b   1.000
_cell.length_c   1.000
_cell.angle_alpha   90.00
_cell.angle_beta   90.00
_cell.angle_gamma   90.00
#
_symmetry.space_group_name_H-M   'P 1'
#
loop_
_entity.id
_entity.type
_entity.pdbx_description
1 polymer ?
#
loop_
_entity_poly.entity_id
_entity_poly.type
_entity_poly.pdbx_seq_one_letter_code
_entity_poly.pdbx_strand_id
1 'polypeptide(L)'
;MDGVMHVLFLCFLSGAMIGVNSEDPYLFFTWKITYGTLSPLGIPQQVILINDQFPGPLINSTTNNNIVVNVFNNLDEPFLLTWSGIQQRKNSWQEGVLGTNCPIQPGTNYTYHFQVKDQIGSFMYYPSTALHRAAGAFGGLNINSRLLIPVPYPDPEDDYTVIINDWYTKSHKALRSFLDSGRSLGRPDAVLINGKTAKGDGKDEPLFTMKPGKTYKYRICNAGLKTSINFRIQGHTMKLVEMEGSHVIQNVYESLDVHVGQCLTVLVTADQAPRDYYIVASTRFIKTILTDKVFKYDTIQDDPPAKIRKVITQPNVVNMTHRNFVEIIFENHEKSIESWHLDGYSFFAVAVEAGTWSPEKRKNYNLLDAVSRTTVQVFPKSWAAILLTFDNCGMWNLRSEMWERTYLGQQLYASVLSPARSLRDEYNVPDNAMLCGLVKGLPKPPPYTI
;
A
#
# COMPACT_ATOMS: atom_id res chain seq x y z
N MET A 1 28.58 57.97 16.98
CA MET A 1 28.18 57.14 15.80
C MET A 1 27.00 56.21 16.09
N ASP A 2 26.48 56.22 17.32
CA ASP A 2 26.06 54.98 17.99
C ASP A 2 24.61 54.63 17.68
N GLY A 3 23.76 55.64 17.46
CA GLY A 3 22.37 55.45 17.01
C GLY A 3 22.27 54.82 15.62
N VAL A 4 23.16 55.19 14.68
CA VAL A 4 23.18 54.58 13.33
C VAL A 4 23.59 53.10 13.43
N MET A 5 24.54 52.78 14.30
CA MET A 5 24.97 51.40 14.54
C MET A 5 23.86 50.57 15.22
N HIS A 6 23.10 51.14 16.16
CA HIS A 6 21.94 50.46 16.77
C HIS A 6 20.81 50.21 15.76
N VAL A 7 20.49 51.19 14.90
CA VAL A 7 19.48 51.01 13.84
C VAL A 7 19.91 49.93 12.86
N LEU A 8 21.18 49.92 12.42
CA LEU A 8 21.71 48.84 11.59
C LEU A 8 21.62 47.47 12.29
N PHE A 9 21.96 47.37 13.57
CA PHE A 9 21.87 46.11 14.31
C PHE A 9 20.42 45.60 14.47
N LEU A 10 19.46 46.51 14.67
CA LEU A 10 18.03 46.20 14.68
C LEU A 10 17.52 45.79 13.29
N CYS A 11 17.99 46.41 12.21
CA CYS A 11 17.70 45.99 10.84
C CYS A 11 18.31 44.62 10.51
N PHE A 12 19.51 44.31 10.99
CA PHE A 12 20.11 42.98 10.84
C PHE A 12 19.37 41.91 11.67
N LEU A 13 18.95 42.22 12.90
CA LEU A 13 18.16 41.29 13.73
C LEU A 13 16.77 41.03 13.15
N SER A 14 16.07 42.06 12.63
CA SER A 14 14.78 41.89 11.97
C SER A 14 14.90 41.24 10.57
N GLY A 15 16.01 41.47 9.85
CA GLY A 15 16.36 40.73 8.64
C GLY A 15 16.70 39.26 8.90
N ALA A 16 17.32 38.93 10.04
CA ALA A 16 17.57 37.56 10.46
C ALA A 16 16.30 36.81 10.93
N MET A 17 15.18 37.53 11.13
CA MET A 17 13.87 36.98 11.44
C MET A 17 13.03 36.69 10.19
N ILE A 18 13.62 36.71 8.98
CA ILE A 18 13.01 36.11 7.79
C ILE A 18 12.86 34.61 8.07
N GLY A 19 11.61 34.14 8.10
CA GLY A 19 11.21 32.94 8.84
C GLY A 19 12.02 31.68 8.54
N VAL A 20 12.75 31.21 9.55
CA VAL A 20 13.29 29.84 9.60
C VAL A 20 12.12 28.89 9.87
N ASN A 21 11.43 28.47 8.81
CA ASN A 21 10.43 27.41 8.89
C ASN A 21 11.15 26.09 9.22
N SER A 22 11.17 25.73 10.50
CA SER A 22 11.81 24.51 11.02
C SER A 22 10.96 23.25 10.82
N GLU A 23 10.18 23.20 9.74
CA GLU A 23 9.19 22.17 9.44
C GLU A 23 9.59 21.42 8.16
N ASP A 24 9.27 20.12 8.08
CA ASP A 24 9.67 19.30 6.94
C ASP A 24 8.90 19.68 5.65
N PRO A 25 9.54 19.59 4.46
CA PRO A 25 8.97 20.12 3.21
C PRO A 25 7.60 19.54 2.83
N TYR A 26 6.74 20.39 2.28
CA TYR A 26 5.41 20.02 1.81
C TYR A 26 5.36 19.73 0.30
N LEU A 27 4.66 18.65 -0.07
CA LEU A 27 4.30 18.31 -1.44
C LEU A 27 2.77 18.36 -1.60
N PHE A 28 2.29 19.27 -2.46
CA PHE A 28 0.87 19.50 -2.70
C PHE A 28 0.42 18.90 -4.04
N PHE A 29 -0.65 18.11 -4.01
CA PHE A 29 -1.25 17.47 -5.17
C PHE A 29 -2.75 17.76 -5.24
N THR A 30 -3.26 18.11 -6.43
CA THR A 30 -4.70 18.17 -6.72
C THR A 30 -5.04 17.07 -7.71
N TRP A 31 -5.89 16.12 -7.30
CA TRP A 31 -6.24 14.93 -8.08
C TRP A 31 -7.73 14.92 -8.40
N LYS A 32 -8.08 14.84 -9.69
CA LYS A 32 -9.43 14.60 -10.18
C LYS A 32 -9.57 13.13 -10.51
N ILE A 33 -10.54 12.46 -9.89
CA ILE A 33 -10.84 11.04 -10.12
C ILE A 33 -11.96 10.97 -11.16
N THR A 34 -11.61 10.63 -12.40
CA THR A 34 -12.51 10.67 -13.56
C THR A 34 -12.70 9.28 -14.18
N TYR A 35 -13.85 9.04 -14.82
CA TYR A 35 -13.93 7.95 -15.78
C TYR A 35 -13.28 8.37 -17.10
N GLY A 36 -12.47 7.47 -17.66
CA GLY A 36 -11.95 7.58 -19.02
C GLY A 36 -12.13 6.29 -19.80
N THR A 37 -11.55 6.23 -20.99
CA THR A 37 -11.58 5.05 -21.86
C THR A 37 -10.16 4.66 -22.26
N LEU A 38 -9.80 3.39 -22.09
CA LEU A 38 -8.54 2.82 -22.57
C LEU A 38 -8.80 1.50 -23.29
N SER A 39 -7.82 1.08 -24.11
CA SER A 39 -7.87 -0.18 -24.84
C SER A 39 -6.63 -1.05 -24.60
N PRO A 40 -6.30 -1.49 -23.36
CA PRO A 40 -5.07 -2.25 -23.10
C PRO A 40 -4.97 -3.52 -23.94
N LEU A 41 -6.12 -4.14 -24.25
CA LEU A 41 -6.25 -5.33 -25.10
C LEU A 41 -6.93 -5.02 -26.45
N GLY A 42 -6.77 -3.80 -26.97
CA GLY A 42 -7.39 -3.33 -28.21
C GLY A 42 -8.90 -3.04 -28.14
N ILE A 43 -9.62 -3.58 -27.16
CA ILE A 43 -11.04 -3.33 -26.91
C ILE A 43 -11.21 -2.13 -25.97
N PRO A 44 -11.94 -1.05 -26.38
CA PRO A 44 -12.23 0.08 -25.51
C PRO A 44 -13.03 -0.30 -24.26
N GLN A 45 -12.52 0.07 -23.08
CA GLN A 45 -13.06 -0.23 -21.77
C GLN A 45 -13.06 1.03 -20.90
N GLN A 46 -14.11 1.21 -20.10
CA GLN A 46 -14.17 2.30 -19.11
C GLN A 46 -13.21 2.01 -17.96
N VAL A 47 -12.37 3.00 -17.65
CA VAL A 47 -11.34 2.96 -16.60
C VAL A 47 -11.50 4.15 -15.65
N ILE A 48 -10.83 4.08 -14.49
CA ILE A 48 -10.74 5.19 -13.53
C ILE A 48 -9.35 5.81 -13.65
N LEU A 49 -9.32 7.09 -14.00
CA LEU A 49 -8.12 7.89 -14.20
C LEU A 49 -7.88 8.82 -13.01
N ILE A 50 -6.63 9.24 -12.83
CA ILE A 50 -6.26 10.34 -11.93
C ILE A 50 -5.59 11.42 -12.76
N ASN A 51 -6.19 12.62 -12.84
CA ASN A 51 -5.74 13.69 -13.74
C ASN A 51 -5.46 13.16 -15.15
N ASP A 52 -6.42 12.39 -15.67
CA ASP A 52 -6.46 11.77 -16.99
C ASP A 52 -5.29 10.79 -17.29
N GLN A 53 -4.60 10.31 -16.26
CA GLN A 53 -3.50 9.32 -16.35
C GLN A 53 -3.90 7.92 -15.84
N PHE A 54 -3.27 6.90 -16.45
CA PHE A 54 -3.33 5.49 -16.06
C PHE A 54 -1.99 4.78 -16.37
N PRO A 55 -1.31 4.15 -15.38
CA PRO A 55 -1.54 4.28 -13.95
C PRO A 55 -1.54 5.74 -13.48
N GLY A 56 -1.99 5.98 -12.25
CA GLY A 56 -2.02 7.32 -11.67
C GLY A 56 -0.62 7.96 -11.54
N PRO A 57 -0.55 9.29 -11.40
CA PRO A 57 0.71 10.03 -11.33
C PRO A 57 1.57 9.57 -10.14
N LEU A 58 2.87 9.41 -10.38
CA LEU A 58 3.84 9.06 -9.34
C LEU A 58 3.92 10.17 -8.28
N ILE A 59 3.70 9.81 -7.01
CA ILE A 59 4.18 10.61 -5.89
C ILE A 59 5.66 10.28 -5.69
N ASN A 60 6.55 11.20 -6.09
CA ASN A 60 7.98 11.10 -5.80
C ASN A 60 8.32 12.02 -4.62
N SER A 61 8.72 11.45 -3.49
CA SER A 61 8.93 12.16 -2.23
C SER A 61 10.31 11.87 -1.62
N THR A 62 10.63 12.58 -0.55
CA THR A 62 11.82 12.35 0.29
C THR A 62 11.36 12.09 1.71
N THR A 63 12.10 11.27 2.46
CA THR A 63 11.75 10.91 3.84
C THR A 63 11.55 12.15 4.74
N ASN A 64 10.56 12.04 5.62
CA ASN A 64 9.97 13.08 6.48
C ASN A 64 9.19 14.21 5.76
N ASN A 65 9.09 14.26 4.43
CA ASN A 65 8.22 15.26 3.79
C ASN A 65 6.75 15.11 4.22
N ASN A 66 6.04 16.23 4.27
CA ASN A 66 4.59 16.28 4.39
C ASN A 66 3.95 16.16 3.00
N ILE A 67 2.92 15.33 2.86
CA ILE A 67 2.20 15.06 1.62
C ILE A 67 0.74 15.46 1.79
N VAL A 68 0.26 16.33 0.90
CA VAL A 68 -1.11 16.86 0.92
C VAL A 68 -1.77 16.57 -0.43
N VAL A 69 -2.80 15.74 -0.45
CA VAL A 69 -3.50 15.33 -1.68
C VAL A 69 -4.98 15.69 -1.59
N ASN A 70 -5.40 16.70 -2.35
CA ASN A 70 -6.81 17.07 -2.48
C ASN A 70 -7.46 16.26 -3.61
N VAL A 71 -8.32 15.32 -3.23
CA VAL A 71 -8.94 14.32 -4.12
C VAL A 71 -10.38 14.72 -4.40
N PHE A 72 -10.68 15.12 -5.64
CA PHE A 72 -12.01 15.42 -6.15
C PHE A 72 -12.62 14.16 -6.78
N ASN A 73 -13.74 13.68 -6.24
CA ASN A 73 -14.45 12.53 -6.78
C ASN A 73 -15.44 12.96 -7.87
N ASN A 74 -15.06 12.74 -9.14
CA ASN A 74 -15.92 12.99 -10.30
C ASN A 74 -16.55 11.69 -10.85
N LEU A 75 -16.55 10.61 -10.07
CA LEU A 75 -17.27 9.37 -10.39
C LEU A 75 -18.74 9.44 -9.94
N ASP A 76 -19.55 8.49 -10.38
CA ASP A 76 -20.92 8.26 -9.90
C ASP A 76 -20.98 7.36 -8.65
N GLU A 77 -19.84 6.99 -8.07
CA GLU A 77 -19.73 6.08 -6.92
C GLU A 77 -18.85 6.65 -5.79
N PRO A 78 -19.11 6.33 -4.51
CA PRO A 78 -18.29 6.82 -3.39
C PRO A 78 -16.87 6.24 -3.37
N PHE A 79 -15.87 7.12 -3.24
CA PHE A 79 -14.47 6.83 -3.52
C PHE A 79 -13.55 7.06 -2.31
N LEU A 80 -12.48 6.28 -2.19
CA LEU A 80 -11.38 6.45 -1.24
C LEU A 80 -10.07 5.94 -1.87
N LEU A 81 -8.94 6.42 -1.37
CA LEU A 81 -7.60 5.96 -1.70
C LEU A 81 -6.86 5.62 -0.41
N THR A 82 -6.20 4.46 -0.36
CA THR A 82 -5.26 4.10 0.71
C THR A 82 -3.81 4.21 0.22
N TRP A 83 -2.90 4.41 1.17
CA TRP A 83 -1.50 4.71 0.97
C TRP A 83 -0.67 3.48 1.41
N SER A 84 -0.86 2.37 0.71
CA SER A 84 -0.37 1.02 1.06
C SER A 84 1.06 1.01 1.60
N GLY A 85 1.22 0.65 2.88
CA GLY A 85 2.49 0.57 3.59
C GLY A 85 3.06 1.90 4.12
N ILE A 86 2.36 3.03 3.97
CA ILE A 86 2.68 4.26 4.71
C ILE A 86 2.20 4.08 6.16
N GLN A 87 3.07 4.32 7.13
CA GLN A 87 2.78 4.04 8.55
C GLN A 87 1.77 5.01 9.18
N GLN A 88 1.35 6.07 8.47
CA GLN A 88 0.33 7.04 8.92
C GLN A 88 0.47 7.46 10.38
N ARG A 89 1.70 7.64 10.88
CA ARG A 89 1.98 7.63 12.33
C ARG A 89 1.10 8.64 13.07
N LYS A 90 0.35 8.12 14.05
CA LYS A 90 -0.62 8.83 14.92
C LYS A 90 -1.88 9.30 14.20
N ASN A 91 -2.16 8.83 12.98
CA ASN A 91 -3.06 9.51 12.04
C ASN A 91 -3.89 8.56 11.17
N SER A 92 -4.51 7.53 11.76
CA SER A 92 -5.40 6.59 11.03
C SER A 92 -6.55 7.28 10.28
N TRP A 93 -6.89 8.52 10.64
CA TRP A 93 -7.81 9.40 9.91
C TRP A 93 -7.40 9.68 8.45
N GLN A 94 -6.17 9.34 8.06
CA GLN A 94 -5.61 9.54 6.72
C GLN A 94 -5.42 8.25 5.93
N GLU A 95 -5.66 7.09 6.55
CA GLU A 95 -5.43 5.79 5.91
C GLU A 95 -6.34 5.56 4.70
N GLY A 96 -7.53 6.18 4.68
CA GLY A 96 -8.39 6.17 3.51
C GLY A 96 -8.94 4.79 3.18
N VAL A 97 -9.22 3.97 4.20
CA VAL A 97 -9.98 2.72 4.08
C VAL A 97 -11.37 2.88 4.71
N LEU A 98 -12.27 1.93 4.44
CA LEU A 98 -13.53 1.87 5.20
C LEU A 98 -13.22 1.61 6.69
N GLY A 99 -14.14 2.01 7.59
CA GLY A 99 -13.92 1.90 9.03
C GLY A 99 -13.07 3.04 9.62
N THR A 100 -11.97 3.45 8.96
CA THR A 100 -11.21 4.65 9.33
C THR A 100 -11.78 5.92 8.71
N ASN A 101 -12.22 5.84 7.45
CA ASN A 101 -12.69 6.97 6.65
C ASN A 101 -14.08 6.71 6.07
N CYS A 102 -14.90 7.75 6.08
CA CYS A 102 -16.13 7.80 5.28
C CYS A 102 -15.79 8.12 3.82
N PRO A 103 -16.37 7.43 2.81
CA PRO A 103 -16.04 7.69 1.41
C PRO A 103 -16.36 9.10 0.91
N ILE A 104 -15.49 9.61 0.03
CA ILE A 104 -15.68 10.86 -0.72
C ILE A 104 -16.89 10.67 -1.64
N GLN A 105 -17.93 11.50 -1.48
CA GLN A 105 -19.17 11.36 -2.25
C GLN A 105 -18.99 11.91 -3.68
N PRO A 106 -19.76 11.42 -4.67
CA PRO A 106 -19.82 12.00 -6.02
C PRO A 106 -19.98 13.53 -6.01
N GLY A 107 -19.13 14.23 -6.76
CA GLY A 107 -19.12 15.70 -6.85
C GLY A 107 -18.50 16.43 -5.65
N THR A 108 -17.94 15.71 -4.67
CA THR A 108 -17.27 16.28 -3.49
C THR A 108 -15.77 16.00 -3.49
N ASN A 109 -15.03 16.57 -2.53
CA ASN A 109 -13.60 16.32 -2.36
C ASN A 109 -13.23 15.99 -0.90
N TYR A 110 -12.02 15.47 -0.73
CA TYR A 110 -11.35 15.35 0.56
C TYR A 110 -9.86 15.59 0.40
N THR A 111 -9.25 16.28 1.37
CA THR A 111 -7.81 16.51 1.40
C THR A 111 -7.17 15.58 2.42
N TYR A 112 -6.39 14.62 1.91
CA TYR A 112 -5.48 13.83 2.73
C TYR A 112 -4.25 14.67 3.10
N HIS A 113 -3.74 14.54 4.32
CA HIS A 113 -2.54 15.21 4.80
C HIS A 113 -1.78 14.32 5.80
N PHE A 114 -0.62 13.82 5.38
CA PHE A 114 0.20 12.88 6.16
C PHE A 114 1.70 13.10 5.95
N GLN A 115 2.53 12.68 6.91
CA GLN A 115 3.99 12.77 6.83
C GLN A 115 4.59 11.40 6.49
N VAL A 116 5.49 11.31 5.50
CA VAL A 116 6.24 10.08 5.19
C VAL A 116 7.43 9.89 6.13
N LYS A 117 7.12 9.78 7.43
CA LYS A 117 8.08 9.89 8.52
C LYS A 117 8.93 8.64 8.74
N ASP A 118 10.24 8.82 8.72
CA ASP A 118 11.32 7.83 8.88
C ASP A 118 11.23 6.64 7.90
N GLN A 119 10.42 6.74 6.85
CA GLN A 119 10.27 5.75 5.80
C GLN A 119 11.13 6.11 4.58
N ILE A 120 11.71 5.11 3.94
CA ILE A 120 12.34 5.17 2.61
C ILE A 120 11.89 3.92 1.84
N GLY A 121 12.12 3.86 0.53
CA GLY A 121 11.79 2.71 -0.30
C GLY A 121 10.59 2.95 -1.21
N SER A 122 9.86 1.87 -1.52
CA SER A 122 8.90 1.80 -2.62
C SER A 122 7.53 1.36 -2.12
N PHE A 123 6.53 2.20 -2.39
CA PHE A 123 5.15 2.04 -1.93
C PHE A 123 4.19 2.32 -3.10
N MET A 124 2.90 2.12 -2.87
CA MET A 124 1.86 2.45 -3.85
C MET A 124 0.60 2.95 -3.17
N TYR A 125 -0.23 3.68 -3.92
CA TYR A 125 -1.59 4.01 -3.52
C TYR A 125 -2.57 3.32 -4.47
N TYR A 126 -3.77 2.99 -3.98
CA TYR A 126 -4.84 2.41 -4.79
C TYR A 126 -6.23 2.67 -4.20
N PRO A 127 -7.32 2.48 -4.98
CA PRO A 127 -8.68 2.70 -4.48
C PRO A 127 -9.12 1.61 -3.49
N SER A 128 -9.58 2.02 -2.31
CA SER A 128 -9.97 1.10 -1.23
C SER A 128 -11.47 0.75 -1.20
N THR A 129 -12.30 1.37 -2.04
CA THR A 129 -13.76 1.12 -2.09
C THR A 129 -14.19 0.25 -3.27
N ALA A 130 -15.24 -0.55 -3.04
CA ALA A 130 -15.85 -1.44 -4.02
C ALA A 130 -14.79 -2.29 -4.75
N LEU A 131 -14.85 -2.39 -6.08
CA LEU A 131 -13.79 -2.94 -6.92
C LEU A 131 -13.09 -1.85 -7.76
N HIS A 132 -13.02 -0.59 -7.29
CA HIS A 132 -12.45 0.51 -8.09
C HIS A 132 -11.00 0.24 -8.54
N ARG A 133 -10.19 -0.44 -7.72
CA ARG A 133 -8.85 -0.96 -8.05
C ARG A 133 -8.81 -1.82 -9.34
N ALA A 134 -9.93 -2.44 -9.74
CA ALA A 134 -10.03 -3.23 -10.97
C ALA A 134 -10.04 -2.36 -12.24
N ALA A 135 -10.43 -1.09 -12.12
CA ALA A 135 -10.59 -0.17 -13.24
C ALA A 135 -9.50 0.91 -13.29
N GLY A 136 -8.65 1.05 -12.25
CA GLY A 136 -7.52 1.98 -12.25
C GLY A 136 -7.36 2.75 -10.94
N ALA A 137 -6.99 4.02 -11.06
CA ALA A 137 -6.65 4.95 -9.96
C ALA A 137 -5.66 4.42 -8.91
N PHE A 138 -4.81 3.47 -9.30
CA PHE A 138 -3.62 3.04 -8.55
C PHE A 138 -2.36 3.65 -9.16
N GLY A 139 -1.31 3.85 -8.36
CA GLY A 139 -0.04 4.42 -8.81
C GLY A 139 1.07 4.33 -7.77
N GLY A 140 2.30 4.70 -8.17
CA GLY A 140 3.48 4.59 -7.31
C GLY A 140 3.60 5.71 -6.28
N LEU A 141 4.20 5.38 -5.15
CA LEU A 141 4.61 6.31 -4.09
C LEU A 141 6.06 5.97 -3.70
N ASN A 142 7.02 6.71 -4.26
CA ASN A 142 8.44 6.50 -4.00
C ASN A 142 8.89 7.45 -2.88
N ILE A 143 9.57 6.91 -1.87
CA ILE A 143 10.19 7.72 -0.81
C ILE A 143 11.70 7.55 -0.87
N ASN A 144 12.41 8.63 -1.16
CA ASN A 144 13.86 8.64 -1.27
C ASN A 144 14.52 8.97 0.08
N SER A 145 15.75 8.50 0.28
CA SER A 145 16.58 8.96 1.38
C SER A 145 16.92 10.45 1.20
N ARG A 146 17.23 11.16 2.28
CA ARG A 146 17.76 12.52 2.20
C ARG A 146 19.18 12.48 1.65
N LEU A 147 19.61 13.57 1.03
CA LEU A 147 21.03 13.83 0.74
C LEU A 147 21.86 13.55 2.01
N LEU A 148 23.00 12.89 1.84
CA LEU A 148 23.89 12.40 2.92
C LEU A 148 23.37 11.23 3.78
N ILE A 149 22.16 10.69 3.53
CA ILE A 149 21.74 9.39 4.09
C ILE A 149 22.04 8.29 3.06
N PRO A 150 23.11 7.48 3.25
CA PRO A 150 23.48 6.46 2.29
C PRO A 150 22.50 5.28 2.31
N VAL A 151 22.21 4.75 1.12
CA VAL A 151 21.56 3.46 0.90
C VAL A 151 22.63 2.38 0.67
N PRO A 152 22.37 1.08 0.93
CA PRO A 152 23.40 0.02 0.90
C PRO A 152 23.81 -0.42 -0.51
N TYR A 153 23.79 0.48 -1.49
CA TYR A 153 24.18 0.23 -2.88
C TYR A 153 24.60 1.55 -3.57
N PRO A 154 25.44 1.50 -4.63
CA PRO A 154 25.78 2.70 -5.40
C PRO A 154 24.57 3.34 -6.08
N ASP A 155 24.64 4.64 -6.33
CA ASP A 155 23.59 5.37 -7.05
C ASP A 155 23.37 4.77 -8.47
N PRO A 156 22.11 4.51 -8.86
CA PRO A 156 21.77 4.06 -10.20
C PRO A 156 21.80 5.22 -11.22
N GLU A 157 21.87 4.89 -12.50
CA GLU A 157 21.77 5.83 -13.61
C GLU A 157 20.35 6.42 -13.76
N ASP A 158 19.31 5.69 -13.33
CA ASP A 158 17.90 6.11 -13.35
C ASP A 158 17.04 5.27 -12.38
N ASP A 159 15.83 5.75 -12.06
CA ASP A 159 14.91 5.20 -11.06
C ASP A 159 13.50 4.95 -11.63
N TYR A 160 13.25 3.72 -12.10
CA TYR A 160 12.02 3.34 -12.78
C TYR A 160 10.95 2.78 -11.84
N THR A 161 9.75 3.34 -11.93
CA THR A 161 8.55 2.81 -11.26
C THR A 161 7.83 1.83 -12.19
N VAL A 162 7.51 0.65 -11.68
CA VAL A 162 6.92 -0.46 -12.43
C VAL A 162 5.68 -0.96 -11.69
N ILE A 163 4.51 -0.42 -12.06
CA ILE A 163 3.23 -0.93 -11.57
C ILE A 163 2.81 -2.10 -12.45
N ILE A 164 2.64 -3.28 -11.83
CA ILE A 164 2.12 -4.48 -12.47
C ILE A 164 0.74 -4.80 -11.90
N ASN A 165 -0.19 -5.23 -12.75
CA ASN A 165 -1.53 -5.61 -12.30
C ASN A 165 -2.11 -6.68 -13.22
N ASP A 166 -2.97 -7.53 -12.67
CA ASP A 166 -3.87 -8.34 -13.50
C ASP A 166 -4.99 -7.47 -14.10
N TRP A 167 -5.50 -7.87 -15.26
CA TRP A 167 -6.53 -7.12 -15.99
C TRP A 167 -7.76 -7.97 -16.26
N TYR A 168 -8.93 -7.35 -16.14
CA TYR A 168 -10.22 -7.95 -16.44
C TYR A 168 -10.94 -7.09 -17.48
N THR A 169 -11.40 -7.70 -18.56
CA THR A 169 -12.16 -7.05 -19.65
C THR A 169 -13.56 -6.57 -19.25
N LYS A 170 -13.98 -6.87 -18.02
CA LYS A 170 -15.29 -6.52 -17.45
C LYS A 170 -15.09 -5.34 -16.51
N SER A 171 -15.97 -4.34 -16.60
CA SER A 171 -15.93 -3.17 -15.71
C SER A 171 -16.03 -3.58 -14.24
N HIS A 172 -15.50 -2.74 -13.34
CA HIS A 172 -15.55 -2.96 -11.89
C HIS A 172 -16.99 -3.16 -11.39
N LYS A 173 -17.98 -2.47 -11.96
CA LYS A 173 -19.42 -2.67 -11.69
C LYS A 173 -19.91 -4.07 -12.05
N ALA A 174 -19.48 -4.63 -13.19
CA ALA A 174 -19.84 -5.98 -13.60
C ALA A 174 -19.11 -7.07 -12.78
N LEU A 175 -17.83 -6.84 -12.45
CA LEU A 175 -17.07 -7.69 -11.53
C LEU A 175 -17.69 -7.70 -10.12
N ARG A 176 -18.15 -6.54 -9.63
CA ARG A 176 -18.84 -6.42 -8.34
C ARG A 176 -20.14 -7.24 -8.34
N SER A 177 -20.96 -7.06 -9.38
CA SER A 177 -22.19 -7.84 -9.56
C SER A 177 -21.96 -9.36 -9.62
N PHE A 178 -20.79 -9.83 -10.08
CA PHE A 178 -20.44 -11.26 -9.98
C PHE A 178 -20.26 -11.66 -8.52
N LEU A 179 -19.47 -10.93 -7.74
CA LEU A 179 -19.28 -11.21 -6.31
C LEU A 179 -20.62 -11.17 -5.56
N ASP A 180 -21.40 -10.09 -5.72
CA ASP A 180 -22.71 -9.90 -5.10
C ASP A 180 -23.70 -11.05 -5.38
N SER A 181 -23.57 -11.70 -6.56
CA SER A 181 -24.40 -12.85 -6.98
C SER A 181 -23.80 -14.21 -6.65
N GLY A 182 -22.77 -14.29 -5.79
CA GLY A 182 -22.17 -15.56 -5.36
C GLY A 182 -21.13 -16.13 -6.33
N ARG A 183 -20.67 -15.36 -7.34
CA ARG A 183 -19.76 -15.81 -8.40
C ARG A 183 -18.36 -15.23 -8.24
N SER A 184 -17.33 -16.03 -8.49
CA SER A 184 -15.93 -15.54 -8.56
C SER A 184 -15.74 -14.54 -9.70
N LEU A 185 -14.76 -13.64 -9.54
CA LEU A 185 -14.20 -12.87 -10.66
C LEU A 185 -13.64 -13.79 -11.76
N GLY A 186 -13.22 -15.01 -11.41
CA GLY A 186 -12.59 -15.97 -12.32
C GLY A 186 -11.08 -15.74 -12.42
N ARG A 187 -10.53 -16.00 -13.61
CA ARG A 187 -9.15 -15.63 -13.99
C ARG A 187 -9.17 -14.25 -14.67
N PRO A 188 -8.11 -13.44 -14.52
CA PRO A 188 -7.94 -12.26 -15.35
C PRO A 188 -7.71 -12.64 -16.82
N ASP A 189 -8.01 -11.71 -17.71
CA ASP A 189 -7.83 -11.84 -19.16
C ASP A 189 -6.39 -11.53 -19.60
N ALA A 190 -5.65 -10.70 -18.84
CA ALA A 190 -4.25 -10.36 -19.10
C ALA A 190 -3.50 -9.90 -17.83
N VAL A 191 -2.23 -9.52 -18.00
CA VAL A 191 -1.40 -8.78 -17.04
C VAL A 191 -0.85 -7.53 -17.75
N LEU A 192 -0.89 -6.38 -17.08
CA LEU A 192 -0.32 -5.13 -17.58
C LEU A 192 0.99 -4.81 -16.87
N ILE A 193 1.86 -4.06 -17.53
CA ILE A 193 3.04 -3.40 -16.93
C ILE A 193 2.94 -1.91 -17.30
N ASN A 194 2.89 -1.03 -16.29
CA ASN A 194 2.60 0.41 -16.46
C ASN A 194 1.40 0.67 -17.40
N GLY A 195 0.33 -0.12 -17.25
CA GLY A 195 -0.90 -0.02 -18.03
C GLY A 195 -0.84 -0.52 -19.48
N LYS A 196 0.34 -0.91 -19.98
CA LYS A 196 0.54 -1.48 -21.33
C LYS A 196 0.57 -3.03 -21.30
N THR A 197 0.21 -3.66 -22.42
CA THR A 197 0.62 -5.03 -22.75
C THR A 197 1.54 -5.03 -23.97
N ALA A 198 2.48 -5.97 -24.04
CA ALA A 198 3.17 -6.27 -25.29
C ALA A 198 2.25 -7.05 -26.24
N LYS A 199 2.27 -6.69 -27.53
CA LYS A 199 1.62 -7.44 -28.62
C LYS A 199 2.42 -8.68 -29.02
N GLY A 200 3.74 -8.64 -28.82
CA GLY A 200 4.66 -9.71 -29.22
C GLY A 200 4.91 -9.78 -30.73
N ASP A 201 4.56 -8.72 -31.48
CA ASP A 201 4.72 -8.64 -32.94
C ASP A 201 6.09 -8.08 -33.38
N GLY A 202 6.98 -7.81 -32.43
CA GLY A 202 8.30 -7.20 -32.66
C GLY A 202 8.24 -5.69 -32.94
N LYS A 203 7.11 -5.02 -32.67
CA LYS A 203 6.90 -3.58 -32.88
C LYS A 203 6.38 -2.85 -31.64
N ASP A 204 6.42 -3.51 -30.49
CA ASP A 204 6.13 -2.89 -29.20
C ASP A 204 7.23 -1.88 -28.85
N GLU A 205 6.84 -0.68 -28.43
CA GLU A 205 7.79 0.33 -27.93
C GLU A 205 8.47 -0.19 -26.65
N PRO A 206 9.80 0.00 -26.48
CA PRO A 206 10.48 -0.37 -25.24
C PRO A 206 9.92 0.45 -24.08
N LEU A 207 9.58 -0.22 -22.97
CA LEU A 207 9.00 0.44 -21.80
C LEU A 207 10.03 1.31 -21.05
N PHE A 208 11.31 0.97 -21.17
CA PHE A 208 12.46 1.68 -20.59
C PHE A 208 13.65 1.57 -21.54
N THR A 209 14.51 2.60 -21.59
CA THR A 209 15.68 2.64 -22.48
C THR A 209 16.97 2.72 -21.66
N MET A 210 17.79 1.68 -21.72
CA MET A 210 19.03 1.59 -20.94
C MET A 210 20.28 1.96 -21.74
N LYS A 211 21.24 2.61 -21.07
CA LYS A 211 22.60 2.86 -21.56
C LYS A 211 23.48 1.63 -21.27
N PRO A 212 24.28 1.10 -22.22
CA PRO A 212 25.13 -0.06 -21.97
C PRO A 212 26.10 0.15 -20.80
N GLY A 213 26.29 -0.90 -19.99
CA GLY A 213 27.16 -0.91 -18.81
C GLY A 213 26.66 -0.09 -17.61
N LYS A 214 25.48 0.53 -17.68
CA LYS A 214 24.88 1.28 -16.56
C LYS A 214 23.93 0.42 -15.73
N THR A 215 23.81 0.76 -14.45
CA THR A 215 22.91 0.10 -13.49
C THR A 215 21.65 0.93 -13.27
N TYR A 216 20.51 0.28 -13.35
CA TYR A 216 19.18 0.87 -13.25
C TYR A 216 18.43 0.30 -12.05
N LYS A 217 17.62 1.13 -11.39
CA LYS A 217 16.79 0.73 -10.25
C LYS A 217 15.34 0.58 -10.71
N TYR A 218 14.72 -0.54 -10.39
CA TYR A 218 13.33 -0.85 -10.74
C TYR A 218 12.51 -1.11 -9.47
N ARG A 219 11.48 -0.30 -9.25
CA ARG A 219 10.55 -0.38 -8.12
C ARG A 219 9.26 -1.05 -8.58
N ILE A 220 9.08 -2.31 -8.23
CA ILE A 220 8.08 -3.20 -8.83
C ILE A 220 6.95 -3.43 -7.82
N CYS A 221 5.78 -2.83 -8.07
CA CYS A 221 4.62 -2.89 -7.18
C CYS A 221 3.43 -3.61 -7.84
N ASN A 222 2.85 -4.61 -7.18
CA ASN A 222 1.71 -5.37 -7.68
C ASN A 222 0.37 -4.81 -7.18
N ALA A 223 -0.19 -3.89 -7.96
CA ALA A 223 -1.49 -3.24 -7.73
C ALA A 223 -2.70 -4.09 -8.18
N GLY A 224 -2.49 -5.33 -8.63
CA GLY A 224 -3.54 -6.25 -9.08
C GLY A 224 -4.58 -6.61 -8.00
N LEU A 225 -5.56 -7.43 -8.39
CA LEU A 225 -6.68 -7.85 -7.56
C LEU A 225 -6.51 -9.24 -6.95
N LYS A 226 -5.70 -10.11 -7.57
CA LYS A 226 -5.78 -11.54 -7.27
C LYS A 226 -4.48 -12.30 -7.42
N THR A 227 -3.67 -11.97 -8.40
CA THR A 227 -2.61 -12.87 -8.86
C THR A 227 -1.23 -12.46 -8.35
N SER A 228 -0.50 -13.45 -7.84
CA SER A 228 0.95 -13.32 -7.70
C SER A 228 1.58 -13.36 -9.10
N ILE A 229 2.49 -12.42 -9.39
CA ILE A 229 3.03 -12.19 -10.72
C ILE A 229 4.54 -12.48 -10.70
N ASN A 230 4.98 -13.49 -11.46
CA ASN A 230 6.42 -13.72 -11.67
C ASN A 230 6.99 -12.67 -12.64
N PHE A 231 7.77 -11.73 -12.12
CA PHE A 231 8.48 -10.69 -12.87
C PHE A 231 9.89 -11.16 -13.26
N ARG A 232 10.31 -10.87 -14.50
CA ARG A 232 11.69 -11.10 -14.99
C ARG A 232 12.02 -10.25 -16.20
N ILE A 233 13.31 -9.99 -16.43
CA ILE A 233 13.83 -9.29 -17.62
C ILE A 233 14.68 -10.28 -18.41
N GLN A 234 14.40 -10.45 -19.70
CA GLN A 234 15.11 -11.41 -20.55
C GLN A 234 16.63 -11.16 -20.52
N GLY A 235 17.42 -12.21 -20.28
CA GLY A 235 18.89 -12.17 -20.34
C GLY A 235 19.58 -11.35 -19.24
N HIS A 236 18.83 -10.73 -18.32
CA HIS A 236 19.38 -9.87 -17.27
C HIS A 236 19.08 -10.46 -15.90
N THR A 237 20.05 -10.41 -14.99
CA THR A 237 19.81 -10.76 -13.58
C THR A 237 19.38 -9.52 -12.78
N MET A 238 18.64 -9.76 -11.69
CA MET A 238 18.06 -8.72 -10.86
C MET A 238 18.58 -8.88 -9.42
N LYS A 239 19.28 -7.88 -8.91
CA LYS A 239 19.73 -7.85 -7.50
C LYS A 239 18.64 -7.22 -6.64
N LEU A 240 18.02 -7.99 -5.74
CA LEU A 240 17.04 -7.47 -4.78
C LEU A 240 17.75 -6.61 -3.73
N VAL A 241 17.24 -5.38 -3.49
CA VAL A 241 17.86 -4.41 -2.56
C VAL A 241 16.89 -3.78 -1.55
N GLU A 242 15.59 -3.87 -1.78
CA GLU A 242 14.55 -3.45 -0.83
C GLU A 242 13.25 -4.25 -1.03
N MET A 243 12.48 -4.40 0.05
CA MET A 243 11.14 -4.98 0.10
C MET A 243 10.27 -4.11 1.02
N GLU A 244 9.18 -3.55 0.50
CA GLU A 244 8.13 -2.85 1.28
C GLU A 244 8.67 -1.78 2.26
N GLY A 245 9.70 -1.04 1.87
CA GLY A 245 10.37 -0.02 2.68
C GLY A 245 11.65 -0.45 3.41
N SER A 246 11.95 -1.75 3.46
CA SER A 246 13.12 -2.29 4.18
C SER A 246 14.22 -2.75 3.24
N HIS A 247 15.46 -2.30 3.48
CA HIS A 247 16.64 -2.88 2.83
C HIS A 247 16.89 -4.32 3.29
N VAL A 248 17.35 -5.17 2.38
CA VAL A 248 17.54 -6.61 2.60
C VAL A 248 18.97 -7.06 2.31
N ILE A 249 19.34 -8.25 2.82
CA ILE A 249 20.55 -8.94 2.39
C ILE A 249 20.45 -9.21 0.89
N GLN A 250 21.36 -8.61 0.12
CA GLN A 250 21.22 -8.48 -1.32
C GLN A 250 21.52 -9.81 -2.03
N ASN A 251 20.51 -10.34 -2.69
CA ASN A 251 20.59 -11.59 -3.45
C ASN A 251 20.23 -11.34 -4.92
N VAL A 252 20.76 -12.17 -5.82
CA VAL A 252 20.61 -12.03 -7.27
C VAL A 252 19.71 -13.13 -7.82
N TYR A 253 18.73 -12.74 -8.64
CA TYR A 253 17.67 -13.61 -9.14
C TYR A 253 17.43 -13.43 -10.65
N GLU A 254 17.04 -14.50 -11.34
CA GLU A 254 16.56 -14.45 -12.73
C GLU A 254 15.07 -14.05 -12.82
N SER A 255 14.30 -14.31 -11.76
CA SER A 255 12.89 -13.92 -11.66
C SER A 255 12.47 -13.77 -10.19
N LEU A 256 11.43 -12.97 -9.94
CA LEU A 256 10.85 -12.74 -8.61
C LEU A 256 9.33 -12.90 -8.68
N ASP A 257 8.73 -13.65 -7.76
CA ASP A 257 7.27 -13.65 -7.58
C ASP A 257 6.87 -12.44 -6.74
N VAL A 258 6.14 -11.49 -7.35
CA VAL A 258 5.62 -10.29 -6.68
C VAL A 258 4.16 -10.54 -6.33
N HIS A 259 3.86 -10.64 -5.03
CA HIS A 259 2.51 -10.94 -4.56
C HIS A 259 1.64 -9.67 -4.50
N VAL A 260 0.32 -9.84 -4.50
CA VAL A 260 -0.62 -8.70 -4.49
C VAL A 260 -0.42 -7.89 -3.21
N GLY A 261 -0.35 -6.56 -3.36
CA GLY A 261 -0.08 -5.61 -2.27
C GLY A 261 1.39 -5.23 -2.09
N GLN A 262 2.32 -5.94 -2.74
CA GLN A 262 3.75 -5.80 -2.46
C GLN A 262 4.47 -4.87 -3.42
N CYS A 263 5.50 -4.21 -2.90
CA CYS A 263 6.53 -3.50 -3.65
C CYS A 263 7.92 -4.11 -3.35
N LEU A 264 8.69 -4.40 -4.40
CA LEU A 264 10.09 -4.85 -4.32
C LEU A 264 10.97 -3.92 -5.14
N THR A 265 12.18 -3.58 -4.68
CA THR A 265 13.15 -2.83 -5.48
C THR A 265 14.34 -3.70 -5.87
N VAL A 266 14.66 -3.71 -7.17
CA VAL A 266 15.83 -4.40 -7.72
C VAL A 266 16.77 -3.45 -8.44
N LEU A 267 18.05 -3.81 -8.48
CA LEU A 267 19.07 -3.22 -9.38
C LEU A 267 19.36 -4.18 -10.53
N VAL A 268 19.47 -3.63 -11.74
CA VAL A 268 19.72 -4.36 -12.99
C VAL A 268 20.80 -3.63 -13.77
N THR A 269 21.87 -4.32 -14.15
CA THR A 269 22.94 -3.74 -14.99
C THR A 269 22.66 -4.07 -16.45
N ALA A 270 22.73 -3.09 -17.35
CA ALA A 270 22.61 -3.28 -18.79
C ALA A 270 23.92 -3.86 -19.38
N ASP A 271 24.26 -5.08 -18.96
CA ASP A 271 25.50 -5.79 -19.31
C ASP A 271 25.40 -6.62 -20.60
N GLN A 272 24.20 -6.81 -21.13
CA GLN A 272 23.94 -7.55 -22.35
C GLN A 272 24.18 -6.71 -23.62
N ALA A 273 24.29 -7.38 -24.77
CA ALA A 273 24.47 -6.73 -26.07
C ALA A 273 23.31 -5.75 -26.40
N PRO A 274 23.56 -4.55 -26.97
CA PRO A 274 22.50 -3.57 -27.22
C PRO A 274 21.44 -4.05 -28.23
N ARG A 275 20.27 -4.42 -27.71
CA ARG A 275 19.03 -4.79 -28.43
C ARG A 275 17.83 -4.72 -27.48
N ASP A 276 16.63 -5.00 -27.97
CA ASP A 276 15.44 -5.11 -27.12
C ASP A 276 15.42 -6.42 -26.30
N TYR A 277 14.88 -6.34 -25.10
CA TYR A 277 14.75 -7.44 -24.15
C TYR A 277 13.36 -7.43 -23.49
N TYR A 278 12.66 -8.57 -23.50
CA TYR A 278 11.31 -8.66 -22.96
C TYR A 278 11.29 -8.64 -21.42
N ILE A 279 10.45 -7.78 -20.84
CA ILE A 279 10.01 -7.88 -19.45
C ILE A 279 8.75 -8.76 -19.42
N VAL A 280 8.72 -9.77 -18.55
CA VAL A 280 7.65 -10.79 -18.55
C VAL A 280 7.00 -10.90 -17.16
N ALA A 281 5.68 -11.06 -17.16
CA ALA A 281 4.81 -11.06 -15.98
C ALA A 281 3.71 -12.15 -16.13
N SER A 282 3.56 -13.09 -15.18
CA SER A 282 2.60 -14.22 -15.30
C SER A 282 2.00 -14.73 -13.98
N THR A 283 0.76 -15.26 -14.02
CA THR A 283 -0.19 -15.40 -12.88
C THR A 283 -0.36 -16.82 -12.27
N ARG A 284 -0.91 -16.92 -11.04
CA ARG A 284 -1.13 -18.20 -10.29
C ARG A 284 -2.42 -18.24 -9.38
N PHE A 285 -3.25 -19.30 -9.52
CA PHE A 285 -4.29 -19.89 -8.60
C PHE A 285 -5.63 -19.13 -8.18
N ILE A 286 -6.47 -19.76 -7.30
CA ILE A 286 -7.46 -19.23 -6.28
C ILE A 286 -9.00 -18.97 -6.58
N LYS A 287 -9.85 -18.96 -5.51
CA LYS A 287 -11.31 -18.65 -5.32
C LYS A 287 -11.62 -18.05 -3.89
N THR A 288 -12.83 -18.00 -3.26
CA THR A 288 -14.07 -17.17 -3.48
C THR A 288 -15.28 -17.52 -2.51
N ILE A 289 -15.91 -16.56 -1.77
CA ILE A 289 -17.33 -16.53 -1.21
C ILE A 289 -17.57 -15.44 -0.07
N LEU A 290 -18.82 -14.99 0.29
CA LEU A 290 -19.19 -13.61 0.79
C LEU A 290 -20.00 -13.45 2.14
N THR A 291 -20.40 -12.21 2.49
CA THR A 291 -20.67 -11.67 3.87
C THR A 291 -21.67 -10.47 4.01
N ASP A 292 -22.32 -10.25 5.18
CA ASP A 292 -22.79 -8.91 5.73
C ASP A 292 -23.23 -8.88 7.25
N LYS A 293 -23.03 -7.72 7.94
CA LYS A 293 -23.77 -7.11 9.11
C LYS A 293 -22.96 -6.60 10.34
N VAL A 294 -23.30 -5.40 10.84
CA VAL A 294 -22.95 -4.68 12.12
C VAL A 294 -21.93 -5.31 13.10
N PHE A 295 -20.92 -4.52 13.50
CA PHE A 295 -19.76 -4.95 14.31
C PHE A 295 -20.00 -5.14 15.81
N LYS A 296 -19.06 -5.88 16.43
CA LYS A 296 -18.80 -5.97 17.87
C LYS A 296 -17.28 -6.04 18.08
N TYR A 297 -16.83 -5.74 19.31
CA TYR A 297 -15.45 -5.94 19.73
C TYR A 297 -15.16 -7.42 20.08
N ASP A 298 -13.90 -7.82 19.93
CA ASP A 298 -13.28 -9.06 20.41
C ASP A 298 -14.06 -10.33 20.03
N THR A 299 -14.54 -10.36 18.79
CA THR A 299 -15.34 -11.49 18.26
C THR A 299 -14.49 -12.63 17.70
N ILE A 300 -13.22 -12.35 17.39
CA ILE A 300 -12.15 -13.34 17.40
C ILE A 300 -11.61 -13.41 18.83
N GLN A 301 -11.26 -14.61 19.27
CA GLN A 301 -10.53 -14.87 20.51
C GLN A 301 -9.09 -15.22 20.15
N ASP A 302 -8.13 -14.87 21.02
CA ASP A 302 -6.70 -15.09 20.80
C ASP A 302 -6.39 -16.56 20.48
N ASP A 303 -7.02 -17.49 21.21
CA ASP A 303 -7.02 -18.93 20.95
C ASP A 303 -8.36 -19.37 20.29
N PRO A 304 -8.47 -19.40 18.94
CA PRO A 304 -9.68 -19.83 18.27
C PRO A 304 -9.91 -21.36 18.41
N PRO A 305 -11.15 -21.82 18.62
CA PRO A 305 -11.43 -23.25 18.78
C PRO A 305 -11.20 -24.02 17.47
N ALA A 306 -10.42 -25.10 17.54
CA ALA A 306 -9.99 -25.93 16.40
C ALA A 306 -11.11 -26.55 15.51
N LYS A 307 -12.40 -26.31 15.83
CA LYS A 307 -13.55 -26.59 14.95
C LYS A 307 -14.58 -25.47 15.07
N ILE A 308 -14.54 -24.52 14.13
CA ILE A 308 -15.55 -23.46 13.98
C ILE A 308 -16.90 -24.10 13.61
N ARG A 309 -17.90 -24.02 14.51
CA ARG A 309 -19.23 -24.64 14.32
C ARG A 309 -20.23 -23.76 13.58
N LYS A 310 -20.00 -22.44 13.54
CA LYS A 310 -20.86 -21.46 12.88
C LYS A 310 -20.00 -20.28 12.43
N VAL A 311 -19.93 -20.05 11.13
CA VAL A 311 -19.42 -18.78 10.59
C VAL A 311 -20.55 -17.75 10.66
N ILE A 312 -20.23 -16.54 11.09
CA ILE A 312 -21.08 -15.35 10.96
C ILE A 312 -20.24 -14.24 10.35
N THR A 313 -20.86 -13.37 9.57
CA THR A 313 -20.25 -12.07 9.32
C THR A 313 -20.50 -11.17 10.52
N GLN A 314 -19.44 -10.49 10.95
CA GLN A 314 -19.53 -9.09 11.33
C GLN A 314 -18.26 -8.36 10.89
N PRO A 315 -18.25 -7.03 10.66
CA PRO A 315 -17.02 -6.29 10.75
C PRO A 315 -16.43 -6.54 12.14
N ASN A 316 -15.15 -6.89 12.17
CA ASN A 316 -14.51 -7.42 13.36
C ASN A 316 -13.48 -6.41 13.87
N VAL A 317 -13.59 -6.00 15.13
CA VAL A 317 -12.65 -5.08 15.78
C VAL A 317 -12.00 -5.80 16.95
N VAL A 318 -10.68 -5.93 16.93
CA VAL A 318 -9.88 -6.53 18.00
C VAL A 318 -9.22 -5.41 18.80
N ASN A 319 -9.38 -5.42 20.12
CA ASN A 319 -8.75 -4.45 21.00
C ASN A 319 -7.26 -4.79 21.21
N MET A 320 -6.37 -3.89 20.79
CA MET A 320 -4.93 -4.04 20.93
C MET A 320 -4.40 -3.16 22.07
N THR A 321 -3.62 -3.75 22.97
CA THR A 321 -2.97 -3.00 24.05
C THR A 321 -1.82 -2.17 23.49
N HIS A 322 -1.92 -0.85 23.61
CA HIS A 322 -0.90 0.10 23.14
C HIS A 322 0.49 -0.22 23.73
N ARG A 323 1.48 -0.35 22.84
CA ARG A 323 2.87 -0.77 23.09
C ARG A 323 3.07 -2.19 23.62
N ASN A 324 2.04 -3.05 23.54
CA ASN A 324 2.25 -4.48 23.73
C ASN A 324 2.91 -5.11 22.50
N PHE A 325 3.83 -6.04 22.74
CA PHE A 325 4.42 -6.88 21.71
C PHE A 325 3.52 -8.08 21.44
N VAL A 326 3.27 -8.40 20.17
CA VAL A 326 2.35 -9.46 19.77
C VAL A 326 2.92 -10.33 18.67
N GLU A 327 2.46 -11.58 18.66
CA GLU A 327 2.67 -12.55 17.60
C GLU A 327 1.32 -12.76 16.90
N ILE A 328 1.30 -12.72 15.56
CA ILE A 328 0.12 -13.05 14.77
C ILE A 328 0.46 -14.22 13.85
N ILE A 329 -0.31 -15.31 13.99
CA ILE A 329 -0.20 -16.52 13.18
C ILE A 329 -1.32 -16.54 12.15
N PHE A 330 -0.97 -16.61 10.87
CA PHE A 330 -1.91 -16.81 9.78
C PHE A 330 -1.82 -18.27 9.31
N GLU A 331 -2.92 -19.02 9.35
CA GLU A 331 -2.99 -20.40 8.82
C GLU A 331 -3.82 -20.48 7.54
N ASN A 332 -3.18 -20.90 6.45
CA ASN A 332 -3.82 -21.08 5.15
C ASN A 332 -4.13 -22.56 4.89
N HIS A 333 -5.33 -22.97 5.31
CA HIS A 333 -5.84 -24.31 5.06
C HIS A 333 -6.32 -24.55 3.61
N GLU A 334 -6.14 -23.64 2.66
CA GLU A 334 -6.65 -23.79 1.28
C GLU A 334 -5.64 -24.45 0.31
N LYS A 335 -5.86 -24.28 -1.01
CA LYS A 335 -5.01 -24.75 -2.12
C LYS A 335 -4.40 -23.57 -2.88
N SER A 336 -4.26 -22.43 -2.21
CA SER A 336 -4.34 -21.10 -2.80
C SER A 336 -3.60 -20.11 -1.91
N ILE A 337 -2.56 -19.42 -2.37
CA ILE A 337 -1.74 -18.49 -1.56
C ILE A 337 -2.54 -17.27 -1.07
N GLU A 338 -2.45 -16.93 0.20
CA GLU A 338 -2.99 -15.66 0.71
C GLU A 338 -1.88 -14.60 0.84
N SER A 339 -2.27 -13.33 0.77
CA SER A 339 -1.41 -12.16 0.96
C SER A 339 -2.14 -11.22 1.92
N TRP A 340 -1.57 -10.96 3.09
CA TRP A 340 -2.20 -10.21 4.19
C TRP A 340 -1.42 -8.93 4.49
N HIS A 341 -2.10 -7.78 4.47
CA HIS A 341 -1.54 -6.44 4.67
C HIS A 341 -2.08 -5.81 5.95
N LEU A 342 -1.22 -5.08 6.69
CA LEU A 342 -1.59 -4.33 7.89
C LEU A 342 -1.31 -2.84 7.67
N ASP A 343 -2.36 -2.03 7.65
CA ASP A 343 -2.26 -0.56 7.58
C ASP A 343 -1.57 0.02 8.82
N GLY A 344 -0.93 1.18 8.66
CA GLY A 344 -0.29 1.92 9.76
C GLY A 344 0.96 1.29 10.41
N TYR A 345 1.37 0.09 9.99
CA TYR A 345 2.44 -0.66 10.65
C TYR A 345 3.46 -1.26 9.68
N SER A 346 4.59 -1.68 10.26
CA SER A 346 5.47 -2.67 9.65
C SER A 346 5.79 -3.73 10.69
N PHE A 347 5.92 -4.99 10.26
CA PHE A 347 6.09 -6.15 11.12
C PHE A 347 7.24 -7.04 10.64
N PHE A 348 7.85 -7.80 11.54
CA PHE A 348 8.87 -8.77 11.18
C PHE A 348 8.22 -10.08 10.74
N ALA A 349 8.40 -10.47 9.48
CA ALA A 349 7.93 -11.77 8.98
C ALA A 349 8.94 -12.87 9.35
N VAL A 350 8.76 -13.48 10.53
CA VAL A 350 9.80 -14.31 11.17
C VAL A 350 9.83 -15.77 10.71
N ALA A 351 8.71 -16.33 10.22
CA ALA A 351 8.68 -17.68 9.67
C ALA A 351 7.49 -17.90 8.72
N VAL A 352 7.68 -18.78 7.74
CA VAL A 352 6.63 -19.30 6.86
C VAL A 352 6.94 -20.78 6.59
N GLU A 353 6.08 -21.71 6.97
CA GLU A 353 6.30 -23.15 6.82
C GLU A 353 5.04 -23.91 6.39
N ALA A 354 5.22 -25.05 5.72
CA ALA A 354 4.15 -25.99 5.41
C ALA A 354 3.59 -26.70 6.65
N GLY A 355 2.31 -27.06 6.58
CA GLY A 355 1.55 -27.70 7.65
C GLY A 355 0.69 -26.71 8.45
N THR A 356 0.36 -27.11 9.67
CA THR A 356 -0.32 -26.28 10.69
C THR A 356 0.71 -25.82 11.71
N TRP A 357 0.45 -24.67 12.35
CA TRP A 357 1.36 -24.10 13.33
C TRP A 357 1.26 -24.84 14.67
N SER A 358 2.32 -24.76 15.47
CA SER A 358 2.29 -25.18 16.87
C SER A 358 3.31 -24.38 17.69
N PRO A 359 3.15 -24.25 19.02
CA PRO A 359 4.06 -23.47 19.87
C PRO A 359 5.56 -23.84 19.72
N GLU A 360 5.87 -25.09 19.39
CA GLU A 360 7.22 -25.60 19.19
C GLU A 360 7.88 -25.11 17.88
N LYS A 361 7.08 -24.57 16.95
CA LYS A 361 7.59 -23.96 15.70
C LYS A 361 8.36 -22.67 15.94
N ARG A 362 8.19 -21.99 17.08
CA ARG A 362 8.94 -20.77 17.44
C ARG A 362 10.46 -20.96 17.44
N LYS A 363 10.96 -22.19 17.61
CA LYS A 363 12.39 -22.53 17.47
C LYS A 363 12.96 -22.37 16.05
N ASN A 364 12.08 -22.32 15.04
CA ASN A 364 12.43 -22.17 13.62
C ASN A 364 12.35 -20.69 13.17
N TYR A 365 11.95 -19.78 14.05
CA TYR A 365 11.78 -18.37 13.69
C TYR A 365 13.12 -17.70 13.43
N ASN A 366 13.19 -16.92 12.36
CA ASN A 366 14.25 -15.95 12.19
C ASN A 366 14.03 -14.80 13.20
N LEU A 367 14.82 -14.80 14.27
CA LEU A 367 14.87 -13.75 15.29
C LEU A 367 16.15 -12.91 15.21
N LEU A 368 16.89 -13.00 14.09
CA LEU A 368 18.18 -12.34 13.87
C LEU A 368 18.09 -11.22 12.83
N ASP A 369 17.60 -11.53 11.63
CA ASP A 369 17.59 -10.62 10.47
C ASP A 369 16.31 -10.71 9.63
N ALA A 370 15.18 -11.08 10.27
CA ALA A 370 13.87 -11.06 9.65
C ALA A 370 13.54 -9.68 9.06
N VAL A 371 13.05 -9.66 7.82
CA VAL A 371 12.76 -8.40 7.11
C VAL A 371 11.48 -7.78 7.68
N SER A 372 11.55 -6.49 8.02
CA SER A 372 10.40 -5.67 8.36
C SER A 372 9.57 -5.39 7.10
N ARG A 373 8.27 -5.68 7.13
CA ARG A 373 7.39 -5.76 5.97
C ARG A 373 6.02 -5.21 6.28
N THR A 374 5.22 -4.98 5.24
CA THR A 374 3.82 -4.53 5.38
C THR A 374 2.83 -5.56 4.85
N THR A 375 3.27 -6.50 4.01
CA THR A 375 2.45 -7.63 3.51
C THR A 375 3.14 -8.98 3.70
N VAL A 376 2.47 -9.93 4.36
CA VAL A 376 2.95 -11.31 4.54
C VAL A 376 2.19 -12.28 3.64
N GLN A 377 2.89 -13.30 3.16
CA GLN A 377 2.31 -14.35 2.32
C GLN A 377 2.16 -15.65 3.09
N VAL A 378 1.02 -16.31 2.89
CA VAL A 378 0.69 -17.59 3.52
C VAL A 378 0.47 -18.60 2.40
N PHE A 379 1.43 -19.49 2.19
CA PHE A 379 1.38 -20.46 1.07
C PHE A 379 0.26 -21.50 1.23
N PRO A 380 -0.14 -22.19 0.14
CA PRO A 380 -1.13 -23.26 0.20
C PRO A 380 -0.75 -24.35 1.20
N LYS A 381 -1.62 -24.66 2.17
CA LYS A 381 -1.35 -25.64 3.24
C LYS A 381 -0.13 -25.29 4.10
N SER A 382 0.04 -24.00 4.37
CA SER A 382 1.12 -23.44 5.19
C SER A 382 0.58 -22.45 6.21
N TRP A 383 1.44 -22.07 7.14
CA TRP A 383 1.24 -20.93 8.04
C TRP A 383 2.35 -19.90 7.88
N ALA A 384 2.10 -18.67 8.34
CA ALA A 384 3.07 -17.59 8.46
C ALA A 384 2.96 -16.94 9.83
N ALA A 385 4.10 -16.58 10.43
CA ALA A 385 4.16 -15.85 11.70
C ALA A 385 4.77 -14.47 11.49
N ILE A 386 4.13 -13.45 12.07
CA ILE A 386 4.68 -12.08 12.16
C ILE A 386 4.80 -11.65 13.62
N LEU A 387 5.82 -10.83 13.91
CA LEU A 387 6.03 -10.19 15.20
C LEU A 387 6.01 -8.66 15.04
N LEU A 388 5.30 -7.96 15.93
CA LEU A 388 5.22 -6.50 15.95
C LEU A 388 4.85 -5.95 17.34
N THR A 389 4.95 -4.64 17.51
CA THR A 389 4.43 -3.91 18.66
C THR A 389 3.31 -2.99 18.17
N PHE A 390 2.14 -3.01 18.83
CA PHE A 390 1.05 -2.06 18.51
C PHE A 390 1.28 -0.69 19.18
N ASP A 391 2.29 0.06 18.72
CA ASP A 391 2.71 1.36 19.28
C ASP A 391 2.09 2.60 18.61
N ASN A 392 1.48 2.46 17.44
CA ASN A 392 0.81 3.51 16.68
C ASN A 392 -0.70 3.55 17.05
N CYS A 393 -1.12 4.53 17.86
CA CYS A 393 -2.53 4.64 18.27
C CYS A 393 -3.44 5.07 17.10
N GLY A 394 -4.66 4.52 17.10
CA GLY A 394 -5.65 4.70 16.04
C GLY A 394 -6.45 3.41 15.75
N MET A 395 -7.03 3.36 14.56
CA MET A 395 -7.79 2.21 14.04
C MET A 395 -7.14 1.73 12.74
N TRP A 396 -6.75 0.45 12.67
CA TRP A 396 -5.86 -0.06 11.61
C TRP A 396 -6.41 -1.32 10.95
N ASN A 397 -6.50 -1.37 9.63
CA ASN A 397 -7.08 -2.50 8.92
C ASN A 397 -6.03 -3.61 8.67
N LEU A 398 -6.34 -4.83 9.11
CA LEU A 398 -5.66 -6.05 8.71
C LEU A 398 -6.54 -6.76 7.67
N ARG A 399 -6.08 -6.81 6.42
CA ARG A 399 -6.87 -7.35 5.30
C ARG A 399 -6.09 -8.35 4.47
N SER A 400 -6.83 -9.19 3.75
CA SER A 400 -6.30 -9.74 2.51
C SER A 400 -6.04 -8.62 1.48
N GLU A 401 -4.98 -8.77 0.69
CA GLU A 401 -4.71 -7.98 -0.53
C GLU A 401 -5.31 -8.60 -1.78
N MET A 402 -5.80 -9.85 -1.71
CA MET A 402 -6.69 -10.39 -2.74
C MET A 402 -8.03 -9.64 -2.71
N TRP A 403 -8.17 -8.67 -3.60
CA TRP A 403 -9.28 -7.72 -3.65
C TRP A 403 -10.66 -8.36 -3.83
N GLU A 404 -10.73 -9.59 -4.38
CA GLU A 404 -11.98 -10.35 -4.26
C GLU A 404 -12.27 -10.57 -2.76
N ARG A 405 -11.42 -11.30 -2.03
CA ARG A 405 -11.57 -11.65 -0.60
C ARG A 405 -11.79 -10.44 0.31
N THR A 406 -11.14 -9.31 0.04
CA THR A 406 -11.27 -8.06 0.79
C THR A 406 -12.69 -7.48 0.68
N TYR A 407 -13.24 -7.48 -0.55
CA TYR A 407 -14.66 -7.15 -0.80
C TYR A 407 -15.60 -8.20 -0.18
N LEU A 408 -15.15 -9.46 -0.06
CA LEU A 408 -15.87 -10.53 0.65
C LEU A 408 -15.70 -10.50 2.17
N GLY A 409 -15.24 -9.39 2.75
CA GLY A 409 -15.12 -9.23 4.20
C GLY A 409 -13.99 -10.02 4.87
N GLN A 410 -13.00 -10.53 4.12
CA GLN A 410 -11.78 -11.10 4.73
C GLN A 410 -10.84 -9.98 5.20
N GLN A 411 -11.23 -9.36 6.31
CA GLN A 411 -10.57 -8.23 6.94
C GLN A 411 -11.02 -8.08 8.40
N LEU A 412 -10.17 -7.50 9.24
CA LEU A 412 -10.49 -7.05 10.60
C LEU A 412 -9.83 -5.70 10.86
N TYR A 413 -10.13 -5.10 12.00
CA TYR A 413 -9.54 -3.83 12.43
C TYR A 413 -8.92 -3.99 13.82
N ALA A 414 -7.67 -3.55 13.96
CA ALA A 414 -6.99 -3.41 15.25
C ALA A 414 -7.29 -2.01 15.82
N SER A 415 -7.92 -1.98 16.99
CA SER A 415 -8.22 -0.74 17.73
C SER A 415 -7.15 -0.52 18.81
N VAL A 416 -6.27 0.46 18.60
CA VAL A 416 -5.12 0.76 19.45
C VAL A 416 -5.37 2.07 20.20
N LEU A 417 -6.02 1.99 21.36
CA LEU A 417 -6.42 3.19 22.12
C LEU A 417 -5.25 3.76 22.94
N SER A 418 -5.01 5.07 22.85
CA SER A 418 -4.06 5.75 23.76
C SER A 418 -4.63 5.75 25.19
N PRO A 419 -3.95 5.12 26.18
CA PRO A 419 -4.40 5.14 27.58
C PRO A 419 -4.37 6.55 28.19
N ALA A 420 -3.53 7.44 27.64
CA ALA A 420 -3.38 8.82 28.08
C ALA A 420 -4.28 9.82 27.34
N ARG A 421 -4.92 9.43 26.22
CA ARG A 421 -5.69 10.31 25.32
C ARG A 421 -4.93 11.61 24.97
N SER A 422 -3.66 11.47 24.60
CA SER A 422 -2.73 12.60 24.38
C SER A 422 -2.33 12.73 22.91
N LEU A 423 -2.13 13.98 22.48
CA LEU A 423 -1.54 14.34 21.18
C LEU A 423 -0.12 13.79 20.95
N ARG A 424 0.49 13.14 21.94
CA ARG A 424 1.73 12.36 21.79
C ARG A 424 1.51 11.06 21.02
N ASP A 425 0.41 10.37 21.26
CA ASP A 425 0.14 9.00 20.77
C ASP A 425 -0.75 8.99 19.50
N GLU A 426 -1.74 9.88 19.42
CA GLU A 426 -2.72 9.95 18.32
C GLU A 426 -3.09 11.42 18.06
N TYR A 427 -3.39 11.80 16.81
CA TYR A 427 -3.88 13.12 16.44
C TYR A 427 -5.41 13.21 16.53
N ASN A 428 -5.91 14.43 16.71
CA ASN A 428 -7.32 14.74 16.69
C ASN A 428 -7.96 14.40 15.32
N VAL A 429 -9.24 14.01 15.35
CA VAL A 429 -10.08 13.87 14.15
C VAL A 429 -10.00 15.17 13.33
N PRO A 430 -9.48 15.13 12.08
CA PRO A 430 -9.26 16.32 11.26
C PRO A 430 -10.51 17.19 11.08
N ASP A 431 -10.33 18.50 10.88
CA ASP A 431 -11.49 19.39 10.73
C ASP A 431 -12.34 19.07 9.49
N ASN A 432 -11.70 18.63 8.41
CA ASN A 432 -12.36 18.18 7.18
C ASN A 432 -12.91 16.72 7.24
N ALA A 433 -12.77 16.00 8.34
CA ALA A 433 -13.16 14.59 8.43
C ALA A 433 -14.67 14.37 8.15
N MET A 434 -14.97 13.56 7.14
CA MET A 434 -16.33 13.27 6.69
C MET A 434 -17.05 12.32 7.64
N LEU A 435 -18.36 12.53 7.87
CA LEU A 435 -19.21 11.69 8.72
C LEU A 435 -20.32 10.99 7.90
N CYS A 436 -20.52 9.70 8.17
CA CYS A 436 -21.41 8.82 7.43
C CYS A 436 -21.99 7.71 8.34
N GLY A 437 -22.95 6.93 7.82
CA GLY A 437 -23.58 5.84 8.58
C GLY A 437 -24.15 6.32 9.92
N LEU A 438 -23.89 5.56 10.98
CA LEU A 438 -24.39 5.84 12.34
C LEU A 438 -23.76 7.08 13.00
N VAL A 439 -22.61 7.57 12.52
CA VAL A 439 -21.95 8.77 13.07
C VAL A 439 -22.34 10.06 12.34
N LYS A 440 -23.18 9.99 11.30
CA LYS A 440 -23.61 11.16 10.54
C LYS A 440 -24.46 12.09 11.43
N GLY A 441 -23.94 13.29 11.69
CA GLY A 441 -24.61 14.30 12.51
C GLY A 441 -24.33 14.20 14.02
N LEU A 442 -23.48 13.27 14.45
CA LEU A 442 -22.94 13.29 15.80
C LEU A 442 -21.85 14.37 15.94
N PRO A 443 -21.65 14.96 17.12
CA PRO A 443 -20.48 15.80 17.38
C PRO A 443 -19.19 14.96 17.28
N LYS A 444 -18.08 15.62 16.93
CA LYS A 444 -16.75 14.99 16.98
C LYS A 444 -16.38 14.63 18.44
N PRO A 445 -15.56 13.59 18.66
CA PRO A 445 -15.04 13.31 20.00
C PRO A 445 -14.26 14.52 20.55
N PRO A 446 -14.27 14.76 21.87
CA PRO A 446 -13.47 15.83 22.47
C PRO A 446 -11.99 15.67 22.10
N PRO A 447 -11.31 16.75 21.66
CA PRO A 447 -9.93 16.69 21.23
C PRO A 447 -9.01 16.26 22.37
N TYR A 448 -7.97 15.52 22.02
CA TYR A 448 -6.81 15.25 22.87
C TYR A 448 -6.07 16.55 23.19
N THR A 449 -5.59 16.65 24.42
CA THR A 449 -4.73 17.74 24.89
C THR A 449 -3.25 17.40 24.70
N ILE A 450 -2.40 18.42 24.84
CA ILE A 450 -0.92 18.32 24.80
C ILE A 450 -0.39 17.70 26.10
#